data_AF-A0A8S1AU28-F1
#
_entry.id   AF-A0A8S1AU28-F1
#
_cell.length_a   1.000
_cell.length_b   1.000
_cell.length_c   1.000
_cell.angle_alpha   90.00
_cell.angle_beta   90.00
_cell.angle_gamma   90.00
#
_symmetry.space_group_name_H-M   'P 1'
#
loop_
_entity.id
_entity.type
_entity.pdbx_description
1 polymer ?
#
loop_
_entity_poly.entity_id
_entity_poly.type
_entity_poly.pdbx_seq_one_letter_code
_entity_poly.pdbx_strand_id
1 'polypeptide(L)'
;MKKRQYEGKVIDFSSNSDFLQKRRQDFNKTIKQKKKISKNMKNIGNNVYCRKIIYDSALEASHKSTHLARRLLEGVFNHDAMMGCTLTGQAPRTKDKKSAVVNPLDQQAKGAIVEFAMHTAVQECIFVKIILICQMI
;
A
#
# COMPACT_ATOMS: atom_id res chain seq x y z
N MET A 1 59.80 24.82 -34.84
CA MET A 1 58.69 23.86 -35.09
C MET A 1 58.54 22.97 -33.86
N LYS A 2 57.43 23.08 -33.11
CA LYS A 2 57.18 22.29 -31.88
C LYS A 2 56.27 21.09 -32.21
N LYS A 3 56.79 19.87 -32.11
CA LYS A 3 56.00 18.63 -32.20
C LYS A 3 55.34 18.38 -30.84
N ARG A 4 54.00 18.30 -30.80
CA ARG A 4 53.26 17.78 -29.65
C ARG A 4 53.00 16.29 -29.89
N GLN A 5 53.54 15.44 -29.03
CA GLN A 5 53.15 14.04 -28.95
C GLN A 5 51.92 13.94 -28.04
N TYR A 6 50.90 13.21 -28.49
CA TYR A 6 49.72 12.90 -27.71
C TYR A 6 49.82 11.44 -27.28
N GLU A 7 49.97 11.21 -25.97
CA GLU A 7 49.94 9.87 -25.39
C GLU A 7 48.51 9.32 -25.46
N GLY A 8 48.32 8.28 -26.27
CA GLY A 8 47.06 7.55 -26.34
C GLY A 8 46.88 6.71 -25.08
N LYS A 9 45.95 7.12 -24.20
CA LYS A 9 45.44 6.25 -23.14
C LYS A 9 44.57 5.17 -23.77
N VAL A 10 45.04 3.93 -23.74
CA VAL A 10 44.24 2.74 -24.02
C VAL A 10 43.12 2.68 -22.98
N ILE A 11 41.87 2.72 -23.44
CA ILE A 11 40.70 2.56 -22.57
C ILE A 11 40.38 1.05 -22.54
N ASP A 12 40.65 0.41 -21.40
CA ASP A 12 40.37 -1.02 -21.22
C ASP A 12 38.85 -1.25 -21.12
N PHE A 13 38.28 -1.87 -22.16
CA PHE A 13 36.85 -2.24 -22.25
C PHE A 13 36.42 -3.33 -21.24
N SER A 14 37.35 -3.88 -20.44
CA SER A 14 37.12 -4.90 -19.40
C SER A 14 36.19 -4.43 -18.28
N SER A 15 36.07 -3.12 -18.06
CA SER A 15 35.31 -2.51 -16.96
C SER A 15 33.78 -2.50 -17.14
N ASN A 16 33.26 -2.93 -18.30
CA ASN A 16 31.82 -2.96 -18.57
C ASN A 16 31.08 -4.21 -18.03
N SER A 17 31.77 -5.34 -17.83
CA SER A 17 31.15 -6.57 -17.32
C SER A 17 30.71 -6.44 -15.86
N ASP A 18 31.52 -5.76 -15.05
CA ASP A 18 31.30 -5.64 -13.60
C ASP A 18 30.09 -4.75 -13.30
N PHE A 19 29.89 -3.71 -14.11
CA PHE A 19 28.74 -2.82 -13.99
C PHE A 19 27.42 -3.52 -14.34
N LEU A 20 27.41 -4.36 -15.38
CA LEU A 20 26.24 -5.17 -15.75
C LEU A 20 25.92 -6.23 -14.71
N GLN A 21 26.94 -6.86 -14.11
CA GLN A 21 26.74 -7.81 -13.02
C GLN A 21 26.16 -7.14 -11.76
N LYS A 22 26.65 -5.95 -11.39
CA LYS A 22 26.13 -5.20 -10.25
C LYS A 22 24.65 -4.80 -10.42
N ARG A 23 24.27 -4.29 -11.59
CA ARG A 23 22.85 -4.00 -11.89
C ARG A 23 21.96 -5.24 -11.77
N ARG A 24 22.40 -6.39 -12.27
CA ARG A 24 21.63 -7.65 -12.16
C ARG A 24 21.45 -8.06 -10.69
N GLN A 25 22.47 -7.91 -9.86
CA GLN A 25 22.38 -8.21 -8.44
C GLN A 25 21.41 -7.27 -7.72
N ASP A 26 21.45 -5.96 -8.02
CA ASP A 26 20.54 -4.97 -7.44
C ASP A 26 19.08 -5.22 -7.86
N PHE A 27 18.85 -5.61 -9.12
CA PHE A 27 17.53 -5.98 -9.63
C PHE A 27 16.99 -7.26 -8.95
N ASN A 28 17.84 -8.26 -8.77
CA ASN A 28 17.46 -9.50 -8.07
C ASN A 28 17.17 -9.25 -6.58
N LYS A 29 17.93 -8.35 -5.94
CA LYS A 29 17.71 -7.96 -4.53
C LYS A 29 16.37 -7.24 -4.36
N THR A 30 16.03 -6.32 -5.26
CA THR A 30 14.73 -5.64 -5.26
C THR A 30 13.56 -6.59 -5.55
N ILE A 31 13.71 -7.56 -6.47
CA ILE A 31 12.69 -8.59 -6.71
C ILE A 31 12.49 -9.48 -5.47
N LYS A 32 13.56 -9.93 -4.82
CA LYS A 32 13.46 -10.73 -3.58
C LYS A 32 12.76 -9.95 -2.47
N GLN A 33 13.07 -8.66 -2.30
CA GLN A 33 12.39 -7.80 -1.33
C GLN A 33 10.91 -7.61 -1.66
N LYS A 34 10.56 -7.33 -2.93
CA LYS A 34 9.15 -7.25 -3.38
C LYS A 34 8.38 -8.55 -3.11
N LYS A 35 8.98 -9.72 -3.37
CA LYS A 35 8.36 -11.02 -3.06
C LYS A 35 8.14 -11.25 -1.55
N LYS A 36 9.04 -10.75 -0.69
CA LYS A 36 8.87 -10.86 0.77
C LYS A 36 7.77 -9.93 1.27
N ILE A 37 7.67 -8.72 0.71
CA ILE A 37 6.61 -7.76 1.02
C ILE A 37 5.24 -8.31 0.55
N SER A 38 5.17 -8.91 -0.64
CA SER A 38 3.89 -9.43 -1.17
C SER A 38 3.32 -10.59 -0.37
N LYS A 39 4.16 -11.41 0.30
CA LYS A 39 3.68 -12.50 1.17
C LYS A 39 2.92 -12.01 2.40
N ASN A 40 3.15 -10.77 2.81
CA ASN A 40 2.55 -10.15 3.99
C ASN A 40 1.40 -9.21 3.65
N MET A 41 0.92 -9.23 2.41
CA MET A 41 -0.18 -8.38 1.93
C MET A 41 -1.35 -9.25 1.48
N LYS A 42 -2.57 -8.82 1.78
CA LYS A 42 -3.83 -9.44 1.39
C LYS A 42 -4.57 -8.50 0.45
N ASN A 43 -5.03 -9.02 -0.68
CA ASN A 43 -5.86 -8.25 -1.60
C ASN A 43 -7.27 -8.12 -1.01
N ILE A 44 -7.78 -6.90 -0.92
CA ILE A 44 -9.13 -6.60 -0.40
C ILE A 44 -10.12 -6.23 -1.53
N GLY A 45 -9.66 -6.17 -2.78
CA GLY A 45 -10.47 -5.81 -3.94
C GLY A 45 -9.80 -4.74 -4.80
N ASN A 46 -10.14 -4.66 -6.09
CA ASN A 46 -9.67 -3.62 -7.02
C ASN A 46 -8.15 -3.41 -7.02
N ASN A 47 -7.34 -4.47 -6.89
CA ASN A 47 -5.88 -4.42 -6.76
C ASN A 47 -5.36 -3.58 -5.58
N VAL A 48 -6.18 -3.39 -4.55
CA VAL A 48 -5.82 -2.73 -3.30
C VAL A 48 -5.40 -3.80 -2.30
N TYR A 49 -4.26 -3.58 -1.67
CA TYR A 49 -3.65 -4.54 -0.77
C TYR A 49 -3.55 -3.96 0.65
N CYS A 50 -3.91 -4.79 1.63
CA CYS A 50 -3.82 -4.51 3.05
C CYS A 50 -2.72 -5.37 3.69
N ARG A 51 -2.03 -4.86 4.72
CA ARG A 51 -1.10 -5.66 5.53
C ARG A 51 -1.85 -6.82 6.20
N LYS A 52 -1.37 -8.04 6.01
CA LYS A 52 -2.03 -9.27 6.49
C LYS A 52 -2.38 -9.23 7.98
N ILE A 53 -1.44 -8.77 8.83
CA ILE A 53 -1.67 -8.67 10.29
C ILE A 53 -2.87 -7.77 10.62
N ILE A 54 -2.99 -6.63 9.92
CA ILE A 54 -4.09 -5.70 10.12
C ILE A 54 -5.38 -6.24 9.53
N TYR A 55 -5.30 -6.91 8.38
CA TYR A 55 -6.44 -7.60 7.78
C TYR A 55 -7.04 -8.64 8.73
N ASP A 56 -6.21 -9.56 9.25
CA ASP A 56 -6.66 -10.63 10.16
C ASP A 56 -7.23 -10.01 11.45
N SER A 57 -6.53 -9.01 12.03
CA SER A 57 -7.01 -8.31 13.24
C SER A 57 -8.25 -7.45 13.01
N ALA A 58 -8.53 -6.99 11.79
CA ALA A 58 -9.75 -6.26 11.48
C ALA A 58 -10.96 -7.20 11.51
N LEU A 59 -10.83 -8.38 10.90
CA LEU A 59 -11.88 -9.40 10.85
C LEU A 59 -12.24 -9.92 12.24
N GLU A 60 -11.25 -10.14 13.10
CA GLU A 60 -11.46 -10.63 14.47
C GLU A 60 -12.09 -9.57 15.38
N ALA A 61 -11.81 -8.29 15.16
CA ALA A 61 -12.17 -7.24 16.12
C ALA A 61 -13.62 -6.76 16.03
N SER A 62 -14.27 -6.84 14.85
CA SER A 62 -15.64 -6.32 14.73
C SER A 62 -16.38 -6.80 13.48
N HIS A 63 -17.68 -7.05 13.65
CA HIS A 63 -18.63 -7.29 12.56
C HIS A 63 -19.28 -5.99 12.02
N LYS A 64 -18.93 -4.82 12.58
CA LYS A 64 -19.44 -3.53 12.11
C LYS A 64 -18.56 -3.00 10.97
N SER A 65 -19.20 -2.64 9.85
CA SER A 65 -18.53 -2.12 8.65
C SER A 65 -17.67 -0.88 8.93
N THR A 66 -18.12 0.03 9.81
CA THR A 66 -17.37 1.24 10.19
C THR A 66 -16.07 0.93 10.92
N HIS A 67 -16.09 -0.08 11.80
CA HIS A 67 -14.92 -0.51 12.57
C HIS A 67 -13.92 -1.23 11.66
N LEU A 68 -14.41 -2.10 10.78
CA LEU A 68 -13.61 -2.76 9.76
C LEU A 68 -12.91 -1.74 8.86
N ALA A 69 -13.65 -0.80 8.29
CA ALA A 69 -13.11 0.24 7.41
C ALA A 69 -12.01 1.05 8.10
N ARG A 70 -12.23 1.47 9.36
CA ARG A 70 -11.24 2.22 10.13
C ARG A 70 -9.94 1.45 10.33
N ARG A 71 -10.00 0.15 10.67
CA ARG A 71 -8.78 -0.66 10.81
C ARG A 71 -8.10 -0.92 9.48
N LEU A 72 -8.87 -1.16 8.42
CA LEU A 72 -8.31 -1.36 7.08
C LEU A 72 -7.57 -0.14 6.55
N LEU A 73 -7.96 1.08 6.95
CA LEU A 73 -7.21 2.30 6.61
C LEU A 73 -5.75 2.23 7.09
N GLU A 74 -5.51 1.75 8.31
CA GLU A 74 -4.15 1.59 8.86
C GLU A 74 -3.34 0.51 8.13
N GLY A 75 -4.03 -0.46 7.53
CA GLY A 75 -3.42 -1.57 6.80
C GLY A 75 -3.15 -1.28 5.32
N VAL A 76 -3.93 -0.38 4.71
CA VAL A 76 -3.83 0.01 3.30
C VAL A 76 -2.94 1.24 3.13
N PHE A 77 -3.05 2.22 4.02
CA PHE A 77 -2.30 3.47 3.93
C PHE A 77 -1.13 3.51 4.91
N ASN A 78 -0.02 4.12 4.48
CA ASN A 78 1.06 4.45 5.40
C ASN A 78 0.64 5.63 6.29
N HIS A 79 1.14 5.64 7.52
CA HIS A 79 0.85 6.71 8.49
C HIS A 79 1.16 8.10 7.91
N ASP A 80 2.30 8.25 7.24
CA ASP A 80 2.71 9.52 6.62
C ASP A 80 1.74 9.96 5.52
N ALA A 81 1.19 9.01 4.77
CA ALA A 81 0.19 9.30 3.75
C ALA A 81 -1.14 9.77 4.37
N MET A 82 -1.51 9.29 5.56
CA MET A 82 -2.72 9.73 6.24
C MET A 82 -2.60 11.12 6.85
N MET A 83 -1.41 11.50 7.36
CA MET A 83 -1.21 12.79 8.04
C MET A 83 -1.33 14.01 7.10
N GLY A 84 -1.04 13.83 5.81
CA GLY A 84 -1.10 14.90 4.79
C GLY A 84 -2.35 14.89 3.92
N CYS A 85 -3.28 13.97 4.16
CA CYS A 85 -4.44 13.77 3.30
C CYS A 85 -5.77 13.95 4.05
N THR A 86 -6.82 14.27 3.30
CA THR A 86 -8.21 14.20 3.77
C THR A 86 -9.04 13.32 2.85
N LEU A 87 -10.23 12.94 3.31
CA LEU A 87 -11.14 12.12 2.51
C LEU A 87 -11.45 12.74 1.13
N THR A 88 -11.63 14.06 1.10
CA THR A 88 -12.04 14.84 -0.08
C THR A 88 -10.95 15.75 -0.65
N GLY A 89 -9.79 15.87 0.01
CA GLY A 89 -8.77 16.86 -0.33
C GLY A 89 -9.16 18.30 0.06
N GLN A 90 -10.24 18.48 0.82
CA GLN A 90 -10.69 19.81 1.24
C GLN A 90 -10.09 20.20 2.58
N ALA A 91 -9.64 21.45 2.68
CA ALA A 91 -9.21 22.03 3.94
C ALA A 91 -10.41 22.20 4.89
N PRO A 92 -10.19 22.15 6.22
CA PRO A 92 -11.24 22.40 7.20
C PRO A 92 -11.88 23.78 7.01
N ARG A 93 -13.22 23.85 6.97
CA ARG A 93 -13.98 25.10 6.78
C ARG A 93 -13.71 26.15 7.86
N THR A 94 -13.23 25.73 9.02
CA THR A 94 -13.01 26.56 10.21
C THR A 94 -11.61 27.16 10.31
N LYS A 95 -10.66 26.80 9.43
CA LYS A 95 -9.31 27.37 9.46
C LYS A 95 -9.20 28.56 8.49
N ASP A 96 -8.75 29.69 9.02
CA ASP A 96 -8.50 30.92 8.27
C ASP A 96 -7.62 30.69 7.03
N LYS A 97 -7.85 31.55 6.03
CA LYS A 97 -7.52 31.53 4.58
C LYS A 97 -6.08 31.20 4.13
N LYS A 98 -5.22 30.66 4.97
CA LYS A 98 -3.94 30.04 4.59
C LYS A 98 -4.11 28.53 4.60
N SER A 99 -4.96 27.98 3.73
CA SER A 99 -5.18 26.53 3.72
C SER A 99 -3.92 25.83 3.21
N ALA A 100 -3.29 25.02 4.07
CA ALA A 100 -2.30 24.05 3.62
C ALA A 100 -2.89 23.22 2.47
N VAL A 101 -2.08 22.95 1.44
CA VAL A 101 -2.49 22.06 0.35
C VAL A 101 -2.72 20.69 0.97
N VAL A 102 -3.96 20.20 0.92
CA VAL A 102 -4.33 18.88 1.42
C VAL A 102 -4.63 17.98 0.24
N ASN A 103 -3.97 16.82 0.18
CA ASN A 103 -4.22 15.88 -0.90
C ASN A 103 -5.45 15.01 -0.58
N PRO A 104 -6.27 14.65 -1.59
CA PRO A 104 -7.31 13.66 -1.40
C PRO A 104 -6.70 12.27 -1.20
N LEU A 105 -7.32 11.46 -0.34
CA LEU A 105 -7.01 10.04 -0.27
C LEU A 105 -7.35 9.36 -1.61
N ASP A 106 -6.58 8.34 -1.99
CA ASP A 106 -6.80 7.61 -3.24
C ASP A 106 -8.23 7.06 -3.33
N GLN A 107 -8.92 7.40 -4.43
CA GLN A 107 -10.33 7.07 -4.63
C GLN A 107 -10.55 5.57 -4.79
N GLN A 108 -9.62 4.88 -5.45
CA GLN A 108 -9.71 3.45 -5.68
C GLN A 108 -9.55 2.68 -4.37
N ALA A 109 -8.53 3.03 -3.57
CA ALA A 109 -8.35 2.47 -2.24
C ALA A 109 -9.53 2.74 -1.30
N LYS A 110 -10.10 3.95 -1.29
CA LYS A 110 -11.33 4.24 -0.51
C LYS A 110 -12.49 3.34 -0.92
N GLY A 111 -12.75 3.22 -2.22
CA GLY A 111 -13.82 2.39 -2.75
C GLY A 111 -13.67 0.92 -2.33
N ALA A 112 -12.47 0.35 -2.52
CA ALA A 112 -12.19 -1.03 -2.16
C ALA A 112 -12.38 -1.30 -0.65
N ILE A 113 -11.95 -0.38 0.21
CA ILE A 113 -12.12 -0.54 1.67
C ILE A 113 -13.60 -0.54 2.05
N VAL A 114 -14.39 0.39 1.50
CA VAL A 114 -15.83 0.49 1.81
C VAL A 114 -16.56 -0.74 1.30
N GLU A 115 -16.31 -1.14 0.05
CA GLU A 115 -16.94 -2.31 -0.57
C GLU A 115 -16.63 -3.58 0.21
N PHE A 116 -15.36 -3.81 0.55
CA PHE A 116 -14.94 -4.93 1.37
C PHE A 116 -15.62 -4.91 2.74
N ALA A 117 -15.56 -3.79 3.46
CA ALA A 117 -16.13 -3.68 4.80
C ALA A 117 -17.64 -3.88 4.83
N MET A 118 -18.37 -3.42 3.80
CA MET A 118 -19.81 -3.64 3.68
C MET A 118 -20.13 -5.12 3.40
N HIS A 119 -19.41 -5.73 2.44
CA HIS A 119 -19.64 -7.13 2.08
C HIS A 119 -19.36 -8.08 3.26
N THR A 120 -18.23 -7.89 3.94
CA THR A 120 -17.86 -8.71 5.11
C THR A 120 -18.83 -8.54 6.27
N ALA A 121 -19.24 -7.31 6.59
CA ALA A 121 -20.18 -7.07 7.68
C ALA A 121 -21.55 -7.73 7.45
N VAL A 122 -22.03 -7.75 6.20
CA VAL A 122 -23.28 -8.42 5.84
C VAL A 122 -23.18 -9.94 5.99
N GLN A 123 -22.08 -10.55 5.53
CA GLN A 123 -21.88 -12.00 5.64
C GLN A 123 -21.88 -12.48 7.09
N GLU A 124 -21.18 -11.77 7.98
CA GLU A 124 -21.13 -12.11 9.40
C GLU A 124 -22.50 -11.93 10.09
N CYS A 125 -23.27 -10.90 9.71
CA CYS A 125 -24.62 -10.68 10.25
C CYS A 125 -25.60 -11.81 9.88
N ILE A 126 -25.48 -12.37 8.66
CA ILE A 126 -26.32 -13.49 8.22
C ILE A 126 -25.93 -14.76 8.99
N PHE A 127 -24.63 -15.01 9.14
CA PHE A 127 -24.12 -16.21 9.81
C PHE A 127 -24.54 -16.29 11.29
N VAL A 128 -24.42 -15.18 12.03
CA VAL A 128 -24.84 -15.10 13.44
C VAL A 128 -26.35 -15.34 13.58
N LYS A 129 -27.16 -14.79 12.66
CA LYS A 129 -28.62 -15.00 12.67
C LYS A 129 -29.00 -16.45 12.43
N ILE A 130 -28.34 -17.13 11.49
CA ILE A 130 -28.60 -18.55 11.20
C ILE A 130 -28.22 -19.42 12.39
N ILE A 131 -27.05 -19.20 13.00
CA ILE A 131 -26.61 -19.96 14.18
C ILE A 131 -27.59 -19.77 15.34
N LEU A 132 -28.03 -18.54 15.61
CA LEU A 132 -29.00 -18.28 16.69
C LEU A 132 -30.35 -18.97 16.44
N ILE A 133 -30.82 -19.01 15.19
CA ILE A 133 -32.06 -19.73 14.84
C ILE A 133 -31.87 -21.24 15.06
N CYS A 134 -30.73 -21.80 14.66
CA CYS A 134 -30.45 -23.23 14.83
C CYS A 134 -30.22 -23.67 16.28
N GLN A 135 -29.86 -22.76 17.20
CA GLN A 135 -29.74 -23.07 18.63
C GLN A 135 -31.08 -22.98 19.39
N MET A 136 -32.12 -22.42 18.76
CA MET A 136 -33.46 -22.27 19.35
C MET A 136 -34.46 -23.35 18.90
N ILE A 137 -34.05 -24.29 18.04
CA ILE A 137 -34.82 -25.46 17.61
C ILE A 137 -34.24 -26.70 18.28
#